data_AF-A0A1V5EBG7-F1
#
_entry.id   AF-A0A1V5EBG7-F1
#
_cell.length_a   1.000
_cell.length_b   1.000
_cell.length_c   1.000
_cell.angle_alpha   90.00
_cell.angle_beta   90.00
_cell.angle_gamma   90.00
#
_symmetry.space_group_name_H-M   'P 1'
#
loop_
_entity.id
_entity.type
_entity.pdbx_description
1 polymer ?
#
loop_
_entity_poly.entity_id
_entity_poly.type
_entity_poly.pdbx_seq_one_letter_code
_entity_poly.pdbx_strand_id
1 'polypeptide(L)'
;MTFGLGALSPNRQWKLDQKIAGGGYTGTPRSWAFYLNDPVLASGLPNPSFIPLTGTDFMTVRINEPVNNAFDGVLAGASVDWISATAYVTGGAIKGTFDPTTWTAVSMGTILPVAGFIDRVNALTDDAARLAFEKATKIPAFEVGRVDLTYSNPVNPGLTSVNMNNVTFFTTSTDTARANPTLWATKEISGTYNVTPVNPVTLTGGTGSTAISATFNPVRWDNNKWGAAVNGGGTLTNVNNATLNVNFKGGAAGTYSGGNFGGTGAGVVKAGEGAH
;
A
#
# COMPACT_ATOMS: atom_id res chain seq x y z
N MET A 1 0.37 -41.22 2.88
CA MET A 1 1.00 -40.07 2.18
C MET A 1 1.11 -38.95 3.19
N THR A 2 2.30 -38.73 3.73
CA THR A 2 2.55 -37.76 4.81
C THR A 2 3.07 -36.49 4.15
N PHE A 3 2.34 -35.38 4.25
CA PHE A 3 2.84 -34.09 3.80
C PHE A 3 3.80 -33.56 4.87
N GLY A 4 5.10 -33.72 4.65
CA GLY A 4 6.11 -33.01 5.42
C GLY A 4 6.06 -31.53 5.05
N LEU A 5 5.85 -30.66 6.05
CA LEU A 5 6.17 -29.24 5.92
C LEU A 5 7.69 -29.12 5.75
N GLY A 6 8.14 -29.30 4.51
CA GLY A 6 9.53 -29.00 4.15
C GLY A 6 9.80 -27.55 4.49
N ALA A 7 10.89 -27.30 5.21
CA ALA A 7 11.36 -25.96 5.49
C ALA A 7 11.31 -25.14 4.19
N LEU A 8 10.52 -24.06 4.19
CA LEU A 8 10.45 -23.15 3.07
C LEU A 8 11.89 -22.66 2.80
N SER A 9 12.37 -22.84 1.56
CA SER A 9 13.73 -22.45 1.18
C SER A 9 14.02 -21.01 1.63
N PRO A 10 15.18 -20.75 2.28
CA PRO A 10 15.51 -19.43 2.84
C PRO A 10 15.64 -18.31 1.79
N ASN A 11 15.61 -18.64 0.50
CA ASN A 11 15.76 -17.69 -0.62
C ASN A 11 14.43 -17.35 -1.33
N ARG A 12 13.26 -17.68 -0.76
CA ARG A 12 11.98 -17.38 -1.43
C ARG A 12 11.65 -15.88 -1.37
N GLN A 13 11.53 -15.27 -2.55
CA GLN A 13 11.13 -13.86 -2.77
C GLN A 13 9.67 -13.54 -2.37
N TRP A 14 8.90 -14.53 -1.93
CA TRP A 14 7.51 -14.40 -1.51
C TRP A 14 7.27 -15.18 -0.21
N LYS A 15 6.40 -14.67 0.66
CA LYS A 15 5.98 -15.32 1.91
C LYS A 15 4.47 -15.55 1.91
N LEU A 16 4.00 -16.38 2.84
CA LEU A 16 2.58 -16.49 3.18
C LEU A 16 2.25 -15.40 4.22
N ASP A 17 1.14 -14.70 4.03
CA ASP A 17 0.56 -13.76 4.99
C ASP A 17 -0.77 -14.33 5.50
N GLN A 18 -0.96 -14.36 6.81
CA GLN A 18 -2.23 -14.73 7.43
C GLN A 18 -2.63 -13.64 8.42
N LYS A 19 -3.84 -13.10 8.26
CA LYS A 19 -4.36 -12.07 9.15
C LYS A 19 -5.76 -12.43 9.62
N ILE A 20 -5.99 -12.22 10.92
CA ILE A 20 -7.32 -12.28 11.53
C ILE A 20 -7.69 -10.84 11.87
N ALA A 21 -8.84 -10.40 11.39
CA ALA A 21 -9.31 -9.05 11.59
C ALA A 21 -10.82 -9.05 11.83
N GLY A 22 -11.29 -7.98 12.45
CA GLY A 22 -12.71 -7.71 12.62
C GLY A 22 -12.93 -6.22 12.78
N GLY A 23 -14.19 -5.80 12.71
CA GLY A 23 -14.56 -4.41 12.85
C GLY A 23 -16.05 -4.19 12.78
N GLY A 24 -16.47 -2.94 12.97
CA GLY A 24 -17.84 -2.52 12.71
C GLY A 24 -18.09 -2.37 11.20
N TYR A 25 -19.36 -2.46 10.80
CA TYR A 25 -19.80 -2.07 9.46
C TYR A 25 -21.20 -1.45 9.52
N THR A 26 -21.57 -0.69 8.49
CA THR A 26 -22.93 -0.19 8.28
C THR A 26 -23.37 -0.48 6.85
N GLY A 27 -24.68 -0.59 6.61
CA GLY A 27 -25.23 -0.89 5.28
C GLY A 27 -24.94 -2.31 4.79
N THR A 28 -24.93 -2.50 3.47
CA THR A 28 -24.60 -3.77 2.81
C THR A 28 -23.12 -3.76 2.40
N PRO A 29 -22.23 -4.42 3.14
CA PRO A 29 -20.80 -4.40 2.84
C PRO A 29 -20.54 -5.14 1.53
N ARG A 30 -19.86 -4.48 0.59
CA ARG A 30 -19.43 -5.07 -0.70
C ARG A 30 -17.94 -4.88 -0.96
N SER A 31 -17.41 -3.76 -0.48
CA SER A 31 -15.98 -3.47 -0.48
C SER A 31 -15.68 -2.45 0.61
N TRP A 32 -14.53 -2.58 1.26
CA TRP A 32 -14.06 -1.62 2.24
C TRP A 32 -12.53 -1.62 2.29
N ALA A 33 -11.95 -0.70 3.07
CA ALA A 33 -10.55 -0.81 3.45
C ALA A 33 -10.42 -0.76 4.97
N PHE A 34 -9.45 -1.49 5.51
CA PHE A 34 -9.10 -1.45 6.92
C PHE A 34 -7.59 -1.30 7.09
N TYR A 35 -7.19 -0.76 8.23
CA TYR A 35 -5.80 -0.49 8.57
C TYR A 35 -5.52 -1.08 9.93
N LEU A 36 -4.43 -1.83 10.06
CA LEU A 36 -3.95 -2.33 11.34
C LEU A 36 -2.71 -1.52 11.73
N ASN A 37 -2.65 -1.06 12.98
CA ASN A 37 -1.52 -0.31 13.52
C ASN A 37 -1.24 1.00 12.74
N ASP A 38 -2.28 1.76 12.43
CA ASP A 38 -2.19 3.01 11.65
C ASP A 38 -1.61 4.17 12.49
N PRO A 39 -0.43 4.72 12.15
CA PRO A 39 0.22 5.76 12.94
C PRO A 39 -0.52 7.11 12.88
N VAL A 40 -1.38 7.32 11.88
CA VAL A 40 -2.12 8.58 11.69
C VAL A 40 -3.40 8.61 12.55
N LEU A 41 -4.00 7.46 12.85
CA LEU A 41 -5.15 7.39 13.76
C LEU A 41 -4.76 7.45 15.25
N ALA A 42 -3.46 7.29 15.55
CA ALA A 42 -2.92 7.44 16.89
C ALA A 42 -2.72 8.91 17.33
N SER A 43 -2.89 9.89 16.42
CA SER A 43 -2.53 11.30 16.65
C SER A 43 -3.59 12.14 17.37
N GLY A 44 -4.56 11.53 18.05
CA GLY A 44 -5.46 12.23 18.98
C GLY A 44 -4.80 12.64 20.30
N LEU A 45 -3.55 12.22 20.52
CA LEU A 45 -2.76 12.56 21.70
C LEU A 45 -1.72 13.64 21.36
N PRO A 46 -1.64 14.72 22.17
CA PRO A 46 -0.59 15.71 22.02
C PRO A 46 0.72 15.03 22.42
N ASN A 47 1.70 15.02 21.50
CA ASN A 47 3.04 14.44 21.60
C ASN A 47 3.16 13.01 21.02
N PRO A 48 3.73 12.84 19.81
CA PRO A 48 4.02 11.54 19.23
C PRO A 48 5.25 10.98 19.93
N SER A 49 5.09 10.53 21.17
CA SER A 49 5.97 9.50 21.69
C SER A 49 5.78 8.33 20.74
N PHE A 50 6.77 8.05 19.88
CA PHE A 50 6.76 6.96 18.93
C PHE A 50 6.12 5.73 19.59
N ILE A 51 4.84 5.47 19.31
CA ILE A 51 4.23 4.23 19.75
C ILE A 51 5.10 3.15 19.09
N PRO A 52 5.56 2.12 19.81
CA PRO A 52 6.41 1.07 19.25
C PRO A 52 5.57 0.18 18.31
N LEU A 53 4.99 0.78 17.27
CA LEU A 53 4.38 0.08 16.17
C LEU A 53 5.54 -0.50 15.38
N THR A 54 5.59 -1.82 15.33
CA THR A 54 6.59 -2.55 14.55
C THR A 54 6.32 -2.41 13.06
N GLY A 55 5.05 -2.22 12.67
CA GLY A 55 4.62 -2.01 11.31
C GLY A 55 3.15 -1.63 11.20
N THR A 56 2.72 -1.33 9.98
CA THR A 56 1.34 -0.99 9.63
C THR A 56 0.89 -1.81 8.43
N ASP A 57 -0.34 -2.32 8.48
CA ASP A 57 -0.98 -2.99 7.34
C ASP A 57 -2.09 -2.12 6.75
N PHE A 58 -2.14 -2.07 5.42
CA PHE A 58 -3.15 -1.39 4.64
C PHE A 58 -3.84 -2.41 3.75
N MET A 59 -5.16 -2.56 3.87
CA MET A 59 -5.90 -3.63 3.20
C MET A 59 -7.17 -3.09 2.56
N THR A 60 -7.41 -3.42 1.29
CA THR A 60 -8.70 -3.28 0.62
C THR A 60 -9.31 -4.66 0.43
N VAL A 61 -10.61 -4.76 0.67
CA VAL A 61 -11.38 -5.98 0.60
C VAL A 61 -12.50 -5.79 -0.41
N ARG A 62 -12.72 -6.83 -1.22
CA ARG A 62 -13.90 -6.97 -2.07
C ARG A 62 -14.48 -8.35 -1.86
N ILE A 63 -15.75 -8.42 -1.51
CA ILE A 63 -16.44 -9.68 -1.23
C ILE A 63 -17.45 -10.03 -2.30
N ASN A 64 -17.74 -11.32 -2.41
CA ASN A 64 -18.90 -11.83 -3.13
C ASN A 64 -20.19 -11.50 -2.35
N GLU A 65 -21.35 -11.74 -2.97
CA GLU A 65 -22.62 -11.55 -2.27
C GLU A 65 -22.67 -12.43 -1.01
N PRO A 66 -22.92 -11.86 0.19
CA PRO A 66 -22.99 -12.67 1.39
C PRO A 66 -24.16 -13.65 1.34
N VAL A 67 -23.94 -14.86 1.86
CA VAL A 67 -24.97 -15.90 1.99
C VAL A 67 -24.98 -16.37 3.43
N ASN A 68 -26.14 -16.35 4.09
CA ASN A 68 -26.31 -16.76 5.49
C ASN A 68 -25.30 -16.09 6.45
N ASN A 69 -25.13 -14.77 6.31
CA ASN A 69 -24.16 -13.96 7.06
C ASN A 69 -22.69 -14.41 6.91
N ALA A 70 -22.37 -15.27 5.95
CA ALA A 70 -21.00 -15.61 5.60
C ALA A 70 -20.58 -14.90 4.31
N PHE A 71 -19.29 -14.60 4.20
CA PHE A 71 -18.72 -14.04 2.99
C PHE A 71 -17.37 -14.65 2.66
N ASP A 72 -17.06 -14.65 1.37
CA ASP A 72 -15.73 -14.87 0.83
C ASP A 72 -15.40 -13.76 -0.16
N GLY A 73 -14.11 -13.55 -0.40
CA GLY A 73 -13.66 -12.47 -1.26
C GLY A 73 -12.17 -12.48 -1.50
N VAL A 74 -11.71 -11.37 -2.06
CA VAL A 74 -10.32 -11.09 -2.33
C VAL A 74 -9.87 -9.85 -1.56
N LEU A 75 -8.57 -9.78 -1.32
CA LEU A 75 -7.94 -8.61 -0.73
C LEU A 75 -6.70 -8.22 -1.54
N ALA A 76 -6.44 -6.92 -1.54
CA ALA A 76 -5.17 -6.34 -1.97
C ALA A 76 -4.68 -5.42 -0.85
N GLY A 77 -3.37 -5.42 -0.60
CA GLY A 77 -2.83 -4.67 0.50
C GLY A 77 -1.36 -4.35 0.36
N ALA A 78 -0.88 -3.59 1.34
CA ALA A 78 0.52 -3.35 1.57
C ALA A 78 0.80 -3.43 3.06
N SER A 79 2.05 -3.71 3.41
CA SER A 79 2.52 -3.60 4.78
C SER A 79 3.86 -2.91 4.82
N VAL A 80 4.11 -2.20 5.92
CA VAL A 80 5.41 -1.58 6.16
C VAL A 80 5.88 -1.95 7.54
N ASP A 81 7.08 -2.50 7.62
CA ASP A 81 7.77 -2.78 8.87
C ASP A 81 8.80 -1.67 9.10
N TRP A 82 8.51 -0.85 10.12
CA TRP A 82 9.32 0.30 10.48
C TRP A 82 10.64 -0.11 11.14
N ILE A 83 10.75 -1.33 11.70
CA ILE A 83 11.98 -1.86 12.31
C ILE A 83 12.92 -2.45 11.27
N SER A 84 12.40 -3.26 10.35
CA SER A 84 13.22 -3.83 9.27
C SER A 84 13.40 -2.87 8.09
N ALA A 85 12.75 -1.70 8.13
CA ALA A 85 12.78 -0.69 7.09
C ALA A 85 12.38 -1.24 5.71
N THR A 86 11.35 -2.07 5.69
CA THR A 86 10.92 -2.79 4.48
C THR A 86 9.43 -2.60 4.26
N ALA A 87 9.05 -2.36 2.99
CA ALA A 87 7.67 -2.35 2.55
C ALA A 87 7.36 -3.59 1.69
N TYR A 88 6.12 -4.03 1.75
CA TYR A 88 5.62 -5.20 1.05
C TYR A 88 4.26 -4.92 0.40
N VAL A 89 3.94 -5.70 -0.64
CA VAL A 89 2.60 -5.80 -1.22
C VAL A 89 2.01 -7.16 -0.93
N THR A 90 0.70 -7.21 -0.69
CA THR A 90 -0.05 -8.42 -0.38
C THR A 90 -1.24 -8.58 -1.31
N GLY A 91 -1.51 -9.81 -1.69
CA GLY A 91 -2.73 -10.22 -2.38
C GLY A 91 -3.23 -11.53 -1.80
N GLY A 92 -4.53 -11.68 -1.62
CA GLY A 92 -5.05 -12.89 -0.97
C GLY A 92 -6.54 -13.10 -1.10
N ALA A 93 -6.99 -14.17 -0.44
CA ALA A 93 -8.40 -14.45 -0.22
C ALA A 93 -8.76 -14.10 1.22
N ILE A 94 -10.01 -13.69 1.41
CA ILE A 94 -10.60 -13.41 2.73
C ILE A 94 -11.89 -14.20 2.87
N LYS A 95 -12.13 -14.75 4.05
CA LYS A 95 -13.39 -15.41 4.41
C LYS A 95 -13.79 -15.02 5.82
N GLY A 96 -15.08 -14.76 6.02
CA GLY A 96 -15.55 -14.28 7.30
C GLY A 96 -17.05 -14.41 7.47
N THR A 97 -17.51 -13.86 8.58
CA THR A 97 -18.92 -13.78 8.94
C THR A 97 -19.29 -12.37 9.37
N PHE A 98 -20.54 -12.03 9.14
CA PHE A 98 -21.22 -10.89 9.72
C PHE A 98 -22.01 -11.35 10.95
N ASP A 99 -21.96 -10.53 11.98
CA ASP A 99 -22.88 -10.49 13.12
C ASP A 99 -23.47 -9.07 13.08
N PRO A 100 -24.74 -8.77 13.43
CA PRO A 100 -25.54 -7.68 12.84
C PRO A 100 -24.90 -6.29 12.61
N THR A 101 -23.86 -5.91 13.36
CA THR A 101 -23.11 -4.66 13.20
C THR A 101 -21.58 -4.85 13.13
N THR A 102 -21.09 -6.09 13.18
CA THR A 102 -19.66 -6.43 13.18
C THR A 102 -19.30 -7.53 12.17
N TRP A 103 -18.04 -7.55 11.76
CA TRP A 103 -17.50 -8.64 10.95
C TRP A 103 -16.27 -9.23 11.63
N THR A 104 -16.03 -10.51 11.37
CA THR A 104 -14.76 -11.18 11.68
C THR A 104 -14.34 -12.00 10.48
N ALA A 105 -13.06 -11.96 10.13
CA ALA A 105 -12.54 -12.70 9.01
C ALA A 105 -11.13 -13.22 9.25
N VAL A 106 -10.82 -14.30 8.55
CA VAL A 106 -9.46 -14.74 8.30
C VAL A 106 -9.10 -14.47 6.85
N SER A 107 -7.88 -14.02 6.63
CA SER A 107 -7.32 -13.85 5.31
C SER A 107 -6.01 -14.59 5.18
N MET A 108 -5.77 -15.11 3.98
CA MET A 108 -4.53 -15.78 3.60
C MET A 108 -4.11 -15.27 2.23
N GLY A 109 -2.83 -14.90 2.11
CA GLY A 109 -2.32 -14.29 0.90
C GLY A 109 -0.84 -14.52 0.67
N THR A 110 -0.38 -14.05 -0.48
CA THR A 110 1.03 -13.98 -0.83
C THR A 110 1.51 -12.57 -0.56
N ILE A 111 2.70 -12.44 0.02
CA ILE A 111 3.36 -11.15 0.27
C ILE A 111 4.72 -11.10 -0.43
N LEU A 112 5.02 -10.00 -1.13
CA LEU A 112 6.29 -9.75 -1.82
C LEU A 112 6.90 -8.42 -1.36
N PRO A 113 8.23 -8.31 -1.21
CA PRO A 113 8.88 -7.01 -1.06
C PRO A 113 8.56 -6.11 -2.26
N VAL A 114 8.33 -4.82 -2.01
CA VAL A 114 7.90 -3.86 -3.06
C VAL A 114 8.85 -3.85 -4.27
N ALA A 115 10.17 -3.80 -4.04
CA ALA A 115 11.14 -3.81 -5.14
C ALA A 115 11.01 -5.07 -6.01
N GLY A 116 10.92 -6.25 -5.38
CA GLY A 116 10.77 -7.52 -6.09
C GLY A 116 9.44 -7.63 -6.84
N PHE A 117 8.36 -7.06 -6.29
CA PHE A 117 7.07 -6.98 -7.00
C PHE A 117 7.16 -6.08 -8.24
N ILE A 118 7.69 -4.86 -8.11
CA ILE A 118 7.84 -3.93 -9.23
C ILE A 118 8.72 -4.52 -10.33
N ASP A 119 9.87 -5.11 -9.96
CA ASP A 119 10.76 -5.78 -10.92
C ASP A 119 10.05 -6.93 -11.62
N ARG A 120 9.27 -7.73 -10.87
CA ARG A 120 8.52 -8.84 -11.43
C ARG A 120 7.48 -8.38 -12.42
N VAL A 121 6.65 -7.39 -12.08
CA VAL A 121 5.57 -6.90 -12.95
C VAL A 121 6.13 -6.20 -14.20
N ASN A 122 7.22 -5.44 -14.06
CA ASN A 122 7.89 -4.80 -15.20
C ASN A 122 8.51 -5.82 -16.17
N ALA A 123 8.92 -6.99 -15.67
CA ALA A 123 9.43 -8.08 -16.51
C ALA A 123 8.33 -8.88 -17.24
N LEU A 124 7.05 -8.67 -16.93
CA LEU A 124 5.95 -9.33 -17.65
C LEU A 124 5.70 -8.57 -18.96
N THR A 125 5.80 -9.23 -20.10
CA THR A 125 5.74 -8.56 -21.41
C THR A 125 4.33 -8.41 -21.97
N ASP A 126 3.35 -9.16 -21.46
CA ASP A 126 1.97 -9.16 -21.95
C ASP A 126 0.93 -9.34 -20.82
N ASP A 127 -0.34 -9.12 -21.16
CA ASP A 127 -1.46 -9.23 -20.22
C ASP A 127 -1.73 -10.69 -19.79
N ALA A 128 -1.37 -11.69 -20.61
CA ALA A 128 -1.53 -13.10 -20.26
C ALA A 128 -0.57 -13.50 -19.13
N ALA A 129 0.68 -13.04 -19.17
CA ALA A 129 1.67 -13.22 -18.13
C ALA A 129 1.29 -12.49 -16.83
N ARG A 130 0.74 -11.27 -16.93
CA ARG A 130 0.17 -10.52 -15.79
C ARG A 130 -1.00 -11.25 -15.16
N LEU A 131 -1.93 -11.76 -15.98
CA LEU A 131 -3.05 -12.55 -15.50
C LEU A 131 -2.59 -13.82 -14.78
N ALA A 132 -1.57 -14.51 -15.31
CA ALA A 132 -1.01 -15.69 -14.67
C ALA A 132 -0.38 -15.36 -13.31
N PHE A 133 0.39 -14.26 -13.23
CA PHE A 133 0.97 -13.78 -11.98
C PHE A 133 -0.10 -13.39 -10.95
N GLU A 134 -1.12 -12.63 -11.36
CA GLU A 134 -2.22 -12.23 -10.49
C GLU A 134 -3.04 -13.45 -10.03
N LYS A 135 -3.31 -14.43 -10.90
CA LYS A 135 -4.01 -15.65 -10.50
C LYS A 135 -3.23 -16.43 -9.42
N ALA A 136 -1.91 -16.48 -9.53
CA ALA A 136 -1.04 -17.20 -8.61
C ALA A 136 -0.87 -16.49 -7.26
N THR A 137 -0.74 -15.16 -7.27
CA THR A 137 -0.40 -14.37 -6.08
C THR A 137 -1.57 -13.62 -5.47
N LYS A 138 -2.64 -13.39 -6.26
CA LYS A 138 -3.77 -12.49 -5.98
C LYS A 138 -3.37 -11.01 -5.83
N ILE A 139 -2.12 -10.64 -6.11
CA ILE A 139 -1.66 -9.26 -6.07
C ILE A 139 -2.08 -8.56 -7.37
N PRO A 140 -2.78 -7.41 -7.31
CA PRO A 140 -3.09 -6.59 -8.48
C PRO A 140 -1.81 -6.28 -9.29
N ALA A 141 -1.81 -6.60 -10.58
CA ALA A 141 -0.61 -6.50 -11.42
C ALA A 141 -0.83 -5.71 -12.72
N PHE A 142 -2.05 -5.19 -12.91
CA PHE A 142 -2.45 -4.48 -14.12
C PHE A 142 -2.29 -2.98 -13.87
N GLU A 143 -1.31 -2.34 -14.53
CA GLU A 143 -1.08 -0.89 -14.38
C GLU A 143 -2.33 -0.10 -14.80
N VAL A 144 -2.73 0.81 -13.92
CA VAL A 144 -3.74 1.83 -14.15
C VAL A 144 -3.08 3.10 -14.63
N GLY A 145 -2.03 3.56 -13.96
CA GLY A 145 -1.28 4.75 -14.33
C GLY A 145 -0.13 4.98 -13.37
N ARG A 146 0.68 6.01 -13.66
CA ARG A 146 1.91 6.30 -12.92
C ARG A 146 2.14 7.80 -12.79
N VAL A 147 2.78 8.22 -11.70
CA VAL A 147 3.18 9.60 -11.45
C VAL A 147 4.49 9.68 -10.65
N ASP A 148 5.26 10.74 -10.85
CA ASP A 148 6.37 11.11 -9.98
C ASP A 148 5.91 12.17 -8.99
N LEU A 149 6.20 12.01 -7.70
CA LEU A 149 5.88 12.97 -6.66
C LEU A 149 7.16 13.58 -6.10
N THR A 150 7.21 14.90 -6.02
CA THR A 150 8.38 15.65 -5.54
C THR A 150 7.99 16.62 -4.44
N TYR A 151 8.88 16.85 -3.47
CA TYR A 151 8.65 17.79 -2.38
C TYR A 151 8.48 19.21 -2.93
N SER A 152 7.23 19.68 -2.95
CA SER A 152 6.90 21.05 -3.31
C SER A 152 7.26 21.99 -2.16
N ASN A 153 8.20 22.89 -2.39
CA ASN A 153 8.59 23.96 -1.48
C ASN A 153 9.26 23.48 -0.16
N PRO A 154 10.58 23.23 -0.16
CA PRO A 154 11.31 22.79 1.01
C PRO A 154 11.46 23.91 2.06
N VAL A 155 10.46 23.99 2.94
CA VAL A 155 10.44 24.91 4.11
C VAL A 155 10.73 24.18 5.43
N ASN A 156 10.79 22.85 5.42
CA ASN A 156 11.02 22.04 6.59
C ASN A 156 12.54 21.92 6.88
N PRO A 157 13.02 22.24 8.10
CA PRO A 157 14.45 22.16 8.43
C PRO A 157 14.99 20.71 8.44
N GLY A 158 14.13 19.70 8.56
CA GLY A 158 14.52 18.28 8.61
C GLY A 158 14.78 17.68 7.23
N LEU A 159 13.74 17.63 6.40
CA LEU A 159 13.81 17.11 5.02
C LEU A 159 14.06 18.25 4.04
N THR A 160 15.13 18.15 3.26
CA THR A 160 15.47 19.16 2.23
C THR A 160 15.03 18.74 0.84
N SER A 161 14.88 17.44 0.60
CA SER A 161 14.23 16.93 -0.61
C SER A 161 13.57 15.58 -0.33
N VAL A 162 12.47 15.31 -1.03
CA VAL A 162 11.81 13.99 -1.05
C VAL A 162 11.29 13.78 -2.47
N ASN A 163 11.61 12.64 -3.05
CA ASN A 163 11.14 12.21 -4.36
C ASN A 163 10.57 10.79 -4.22
N MET A 164 9.38 10.58 -4.76
CA MET A 164 8.82 9.26 -4.99
C MET A 164 8.63 9.12 -6.50
N ASN A 165 9.58 8.47 -7.15
CA ASN A 165 9.53 8.28 -8.60
C ASN A 165 8.73 7.02 -8.92
N ASN A 166 8.13 7.01 -10.11
CA ASN A 166 7.42 5.86 -10.66
C ASN A 166 6.34 5.28 -9.73
N VAL A 167 5.61 6.15 -9.01
CA VAL A 167 4.46 5.74 -8.18
C VAL A 167 3.40 5.16 -9.09
N THR A 168 3.29 3.84 -9.10
CA THR A 168 2.44 3.09 -10.03
C THR A 168 1.20 2.61 -9.30
N PHE A 169 0.04 2.83 -9.91
CA PHE A 169 -1.25 2.38 -9.44
C PHE A 169 -1.65 1.11 -10.19
N PHE A 170 -2.14 0.10 -9.47
CA PHE A 170 -2.47 -1.22 -10.01
C PHE A 170 -3.92 -1.59 -9.72
N THR A 171 -4.52 -2.28 -10.68
CA THR A 171 -5.84 -2.91 -10.56
C THR A 171 -5.75 -4.41 -10.85
N THR A 172 -6.87 -5.11 -10.71
CA THR A 172 -7.01 -6.53 -11.01
C THR A 172 -7.39 -6.72 -12.47
N SER A 173 -7.10 -7.90 -13.00
CA SER A 173 -7.46 -8.34 -14.35
C SER A 173 -8.95 -8.23 -14.70
N THR A 174 -9.82 -8.19 -13.69
CA THR A 174 -11.27 -8.01 -13.87
C THR A 174 -11.66 -6.60 -14.31
N ASP A 175 -10.79 -5.61 -14.11
CA ASP A 175 -11.02 -4.23 -14.55
C ASP A 175 -10.28 -3.95 -15.86
N THR A 176 -10.92 -4.30 -16.97
CA THR A 176 -10.38 -4.08 -18.32
C THR A 176 -10.31 -2.60 -18.71
N ALA A 177 -11.11 -1.74 -18.06
CA ALA A 177 -11.10 -0.29 -18.29
C ALA A 177 -9.89 0.40 -17.64
N ARG A 178 -9.18 -0.28 -16.74
CA ARG A 178 -8.04 0.26 -15.98
C ARG A 178 -8.47 1.51 -15.20
N ALA A 179 -9.59 1.46 -14.48
CA ALA A 179 -10.23 2.62 -13.87
C ALA A 179 -10.35 2.55 -12.33
N ASN A 180 -10.14 1.38 -11.73
CA ASN A 180 -10.33 1.12 -10.31
C ASN A 180 -9.04 0.57 -9.70
N PRO A 181 -8.03 1.41 -9.48
CA PRO A 181 -6.83 0.98 -8.78
C PRO A 181 -7.17 0.59 -7.34
N THR A 182 -6.52 -0.46 -6.83
CA THR A 182 -6.67 -0.96 -5.45
C THR A 182 -5.35 -0.96 -4.69
N LEU A 183 -4.22 -0.89 -5.41
CA LEU A 183 -2.87 -0.92 -4.88
C LEU A 183 -2.06 0.20 -5.54
N TRP A 184 -1.16 0.81 -4.77
CA TRP A 184 -0.08 1.62 -5.32
C TRP A 184 1.27 1.15 -4.77
N ALA A 185 2.32 1.29 -5.57
CA ALA A 185 3.68 0.96 -5.14
C ALA A 185 4.74 1.76 -5.90
N THR A 186 5.88 1.99 -5.25
CA THR A 186 7.10 2.52 -5.84
C THR A 186 8.32 1.87 -5.18
N LYS A 187 9.35 1.58 -5.99
CA LYS A 187 10.66 1.13 -5.51
C LYS A 187 11.70 2.24 -5.45
N GLU A 188 11.33 3.48 -5.79
CA GLU A 188 12.25 4.60 -6.05
C GLU A 188 11.90 5.81 -5.20
N ILE A 189 11.99 5.63 -3.87
CA ILE A 189 11.93 6.76 -2.94
C ILE A 189 13.34 7.21 -2.64
N SER A 190 13.57 8.53 -2.70
CA SER A 190 14.87 9.13 -2.40
C SER A 190 14.72 10.54 -1.83
N GLY A 191 15.77 11.04 -1.19
CA GLY A 191 15.81 12.43 -0.78
C GLY A 191 16.99 12.76 0.11
N THR A 192 16.97 13.97 0.66
CA THR A 192 18.01 14.51 1.52
C THR A 192 17.45 15.06 2.82
N TYR A 193 18.26 15.02 3.87
CA TYR A 193 17.90 15.48 5.21
C TYR A 193 19.12 16.12 5.90
N ASN A 194 18.88 17.13 6.72
CA ASN A 194 19.94 17.83 7.47
C ASN A 194 19.90 17.52 8.98
N VAL A 195 18.71 17.22 9.49
CA VAL A 195 18.48 16.78 10.88
C VAL A 195 17.40 15.70 10.87
N THR A 196 17.19 15.02 12.00
CA THR A 196 16.11 14.04 12.16
C THR A 196 14.76 14.65 11.77
N PRO A 197 14.12 14.15 10.71
CA PRO A 197 12.81 14.62 10.28
C PRO A 197 11.72 14.25 11.29
N VAL A 198 10.92 15.24 11.67
CA VAL A 198 9.76 15.05 12.58
C VAL A 198 8.45 15.62 12.04
N ASN A 199 8.52 16.48 11.02
CA ASN A 199 7.36 17.16 10.47
C ASN A 199 6.98 16.55 9.10
N PRO A 200 5.68 16.38 8.81
CA PRO A 200 5.22 15.99 7.49
C PRO A 200 5.61 17.00 6.41
N VAL A 201 5.73 16.52 5.17
CA VAL A 201 5.93 17.35 3.97
C VAL A 201 4.93 16.99 2.88
N THR A 202 4.58 17.95 2.03
CA THR A 202 3.69 17.73 0.90
C THR A 202 4.50 17.46 -0.36
N LEU A 203 4.17 16.37 -1.04
CA LEU A 203 4.68 16.00 -2.34
C LEU A 203 3.62 16.28 -3.40
N THR A 204 4.03 16.80 -4.55
CA THR A 204 3.14 17.04 -5.69
C THR A 204 3.71 16.43 -6.96
N GLY A 205 2.83 15.99 -7.85
CA GLY A 205 3.20 15.43 -9.15
C GLY A 205 2.17 15.69 -10.22
N GLY A 206 2.67 15.95 -11.44
CA GLY A 206 1.88 16.25 -12.62
C GLY A 206 1.19 17.63 -12.59
N THR A 207 0.53 17.96 -13.70
CA THR A 207 -0.40 19.10 -13.84
C THR A 207 -1.62 18.69 -14.68
N GLY A 208 -2.72 19.45 -14.56
CA GLY A 208 -3.92 19.23 -15.39
C GLY A 208 -4.57 17.86 -15.16
N SER A 209 -4.63 17.00 -16.18
CA SER A 209 -5.29 15.69 -16.14
C SER A 209 -4.55 14.63 -15.32
N THR A 210 -3.32 14.91 -14.89
CA THR A 210 -2.63 14.18 -13.82
C THR A 210 -2.16 15.21 -12.80
N ALA A 211 -2.84 15.31 -11.67
CA ALA A 211 -2.49 16.23 -10.60
C ALA A 211 -2.69 15.51 -9.27
N ILE A 212 -1.59 15.03 -8.70
CA ILE A 212 -1.58 14.26 -7.45
C ILE A 212 -0.84 15.04 -6.38
N SER A 213 -1.40 15.05 -5.17
CA SER A 213 -0.77 15.56 -3.96
C SER A 213 -0.75 14.47 -2.89
N ALA A 214 0.35 14.34 -2.17
CA ALA A 214 0.49 13.39 -1.07
C ALA A 214 1.26 14.00 0.10
N THR A 215 0.88 13.65 1.32
CA THR A 215 1.64 13.93 2.53
C THR A 215 2.59 12.78 2.81
N PHE A 216 3.88 13.08 2.89
CA PHE A 216 4.92 12.20 3.43
C PHE A 216 5.15 12.58 4.90
N ASN A 217 4.73 11.72 5.82
CA ASN A 217 4.82 11.95 7.26
C ASN A 217 5.86 11.02 7.89
N PRO A 218 7.06 11.50 8.28
CA PRO A 218 8.05 10.69 8.99
C PRO A 218 7.46 10.09 10.27
N VAL A 219 7.49 8.76 10.37
CA VAL A 219 7.03 7.98 11.53
C VAL A 219 8.22 7.42 12.31
N ARG A 220 9.40 7.28 11.69
CA ARG A 220 10.60 6.76 12.34
C ARG A 220 11.86 7.25 11.65
N TRP A 221 12.90 7.52 12.42
CA TRP A 221 14.21 7.93 11.90
C TRP A 221 15.35 7.65 12.89
N ASP A 222 15.82 6.40 12.95
CA ASP A 222 16.87 5.96 13.86
C ASP A 222 17.65 4.77 13.30
N ASN A 223 18.86 4.53 13.81
CA ASN A 223 19.67 3.36 13.47
C ASN A 223 19.86 3.15 11.94
N ASN A 224 20.09 4.25 11.20
CA ASN A 224 20.22 4.27 9.74
C ASN A 224 18.98 3.78 8.97
N LYS A 225 17.81 3.80 9.63
CA LYS A 225 16.53 3.34 9.10
C LYS A 225 15.46 4.40 9.29
N TRP A 226 14.58 4.51 8.30
CA TRP A 226 13.47 5.44 8.35
C TRP A 226 12.17 4.77 7.94
N GLY A 227 11.08 5.39 8.39
CA GLY A 227 9.71 5.03 8.04
C GLY A 227 8.86 6.28 7.90
N ALA A 228 7.92 6.28 6.96
CA ALA A 228 6.96 7.34 6.79
C ALA A 228 5.57 6.79 6.41
N ALA A 229 4.52 7.40 6.95
CA ALA A 229 3.17 7.22 6.43
C ALA A 229 2.98 8.10 5.19
N VAL A 230 2.29 7.59 4.18
CA VAL A 230 2.03 8.30 2.92
C VAL A 230 0.54 8.29 2.65
N ASN A 231 -0.07 9.48 2.57
CA ASN A 231 -1.49 9.64 2.24
C ASN A 231 -1.61 10.65 1.12
N GLY A 232 -2.39 10.36 0.08
CA GLY A 232 -2.55 11.29 -1.02
C GLY A 232 -3.79 11.03 -1.83
N GLY A 233 -3.93 11.85 -2.85
CA GLY A 233 -5.00 11.74 -3.81
C GLY A 233 -4.94 12.84 -4.85
N GLY A 234 -5.95 12.82 -5.71
CA GLY A 234 -6.10 13.76 -6.80
C GLY A 234 -6.48 13.04 -8.08
N THR A 235 -6.10 13.63 -9.19
CA THR A 235 -6.50 13.18 -10.51
C THR A 235 -5.34 12.47 -11.21
N LEU A 236 -5.60 11.31 -11.80
CA LEU A 236 -4.64 10.49 -12.52
C LEU A 236 -5.14 10.25 -13.96
N THR A 237 -4.28 10.45 -14.96
CA THR A 237 -4.52 9.93 -16.30
C THR A 237 -4.10 8.46 -16.34
N ASN A 238 -5.02 7.57 -16.72
CA ASN A 238 -4.71 6.15 -16.86
C ASN A 238 -4.01 5.81 -18.18
N VAL A 239 -3.57 4.56 -18.31
CA VAL A 239 -2.94 4.01 -19.52
C VAL A 239 -3.83 4.06 -20.77
N ASN A 240 -5.14 4.25 -20.61
CA ASN A 240 -6.11 4.41 -21.70
C ASN A 240 -6.42 5.90 -22.00
N ASN A 241 -5.64 6.84 -21.45
CA ASN A 241 -5.83 8.29 -21.56
C ASN A 241 -7.16 8.82 -20.99
N ALA A 242 -7.82 8.04 -20.12
CA ALA A 242 -8.97 8.49 -19.34
C ALA A 242 -8.51 9.07 -18.00
N THR A 243 -9.26 10.06 -17.52
CA THR A 243 -9.02 10.70 -16.24
C THR A 243 -9.82 10.00 -15.14
N LEU A 244 -9.18 9.69 -14.01
CA LEU A 244 -9.84 9.17 -12.81
C LEU A 244 -9.35 9.88 -11.55
N ASN A 245 -10.19 9.88 -10.51
CA ASN A 245 -9.79 10.35 -9.20
C ASN A 245 -9.30 9.17 -8.35
N VAL A 246 -8.15 9.35 -7.70
CA VAL A 246 -7.56 8.36 -6.79
C VAL A 246 -7.43 8.97 -5.40
N ASN A 247 -7.74 8.17 -4.38
CA ASN A 247 -7.44 8.45 -2.99
C ASN A 247 -6.66 7.28 -2.43
N PHE A 248 -5.45 7.51 -1.94
CA PHE A 248 -4.55 6.45 -1.56
C PHE A 248 -3.90 6.67 -0.20
N LYS A 249 -3.61 5.57 0.47
CA LYS A 249 -3.01 5.51 1.80
C LYS A 249 -2.03 4.36 1.86
N GLY A 250 -0.89 4.57 2.49
CA GLY A 250 0.13 3.55 2.65
C GLY A 250 1.29 4.02 3.50
N GLY A 251 2.44 3.40 3.28
CA GLY A 251 3.67 3.76 3.95
C GLY A 251 4.89 3.53 3.08
N ALA A 252 6.00 4.03 3.56
CA ALA A 252 7.29 3.98 2.90
C ALA A 252 8.39 3.75 3.93
N ALA A 253 9.39 2.94 3.61
CA ALA A 253 10.51 2.69 4.51
C ALA A 253 11.79 2.40 3.74
N GLY A 254 12.92 2.63 4.42
CA GLY A 254 14.24 2.34 3.87
C GLY A 254 15.36 2.80 4.77
N THR A 255 16.52 3.04 4.17
CA THR A 255 17.75 3.38 4.91
C THR A 255 18.21 4.79 4.61
N TYR A 256 18.98 5.36 5.53
CA TYR A 256 19.60 6.66 5.36
C TYR A 256 21.09 6.63 5.77
N SER A 257 21.91 7.45 5.12
CA SER A 257 23.30 7.68 5.48
C SER A 257 23.81 8.97 4.86
N GLY A 258 24.71 9.69 5.55
CA GLY A 258 25.41 10.85 4.98
C GLY A 258 24.47 11.94 4.42
N GLY A 259 23.36 12.23 5.10
CA GLY A 259 22.39 13.26 4.67
C GLY A 259 21.47 12.83 3.52
N ASN A 260 21.57 11.57 3.06
CA ASN A 260 20.75 11.01 1.99
C ASN A 260 19.91 9.85 2.52
N PHE A 261 18.71 9.66 1.97
CA PHE A 261 17.88 8.50 2.25
C PHE A 261 17.30 7.91 0.97
N GLY A 262 16.99 6.61 1.03
CA GLY A 262 16.32 5.91 -0.05
C GLY A 262 15.49 4.74 0.48
N GLY A 263 14.53 4.28 -0.32
CA GLY A 263 13.65 3.19 0.09
C GLY A 263 12.54 2.87 -0.90
N THR A 264 11.55 2.15 -0.39
CA THR A 264 10.39 1.69 -1.15
C THR A 264 9.11 2.04 -0.41
N GLY A 265 7.99 2.10 -1.12
CA GLY A 265 6.69 2.39 -0.50
C GLY A 265 5.54 1.76 -1.26
N ALA A 266 4.49 1.44 -0.53
CA ALA A 266 3.27 0.88 -1.08
C ALA A 266 2.07 1.15 -0.16
N GLY A 267 0.89 0.96 -0.73
CA GLY A 267 -0.35 1.14 -0.01
C GLY A 267 -1.55 0.77 -0.85
N VAL A 268 -2.72 1.07 -0.31
CA VAL A 268 -3.99 0.80 -0.96
C VAL A 268 -4.59 2.06 -1.53
N VAL A 269 -5.48 1.87 -2.51
CA VAL A 269 -6.23 2.92 -3.14
C VAL A 269 -7.71 2.64 -2.88
N LYS A 270 -8.43 3.63 -2.36
CA LYS A 270 -9.89 3.62 -2.38
C LYS A 270 -10.32 4.37 -3.64
N ALA A 271 -11.16 3.74 -4.45
CA ALA A 271 -11.90 4.46 -5.48
C ALA A 271 -12.64 5.63 -4.81
N GLY A 272 -12.61 6.81 -5.42
CA GLY A 272 -13.23 8.01 -4.88
C GLY A 272 -14.75 7.93 -4.92
N GLU A 273 -15.36 7.12 -4.05
CA GLU A 273 -16.75 7.22 -3.64
C GLU A 273 -16.82 6.97 -2.13
N GLY A 274 -17.40 7.93 -1.40
CA GLY A 274 -17.96 7.81 -0.06
C GLY A 274 -17.18 7.00 0.98
N ALA A 275 -16.65 7.69 2.00
CA ALA A 275 -16.26 7.04 3.24
C ALA A 275 -17.42 6.20 3.82
N HIS A 276 -17.17 4.91 4.00
CA HIS A 276 -17.77 4.07 5.03
C HIS A 276 -16.64 3.33 5.75
#